data_AF-A0A3V2Y5G9-F1
#
_entry.id   AF-A0A3V2Y5G9-F1
#
_cell.length_a   1.000
_cell.length_b   1.000
_cell.length_c   1.000
_cell.angle_alpha   90.00
_cell.angle_beta   90.00
_cell.angle_gamma   90.00
#
_symmetry.space_group_name_H-M   'P 1'
#
loop_
_entity.id
_entity.type
_entity.pdbx_description
1 polymer ?
#
loop_
_entity_poly.entity_id
_entity_poly.type
_entity_poly.pdbx_seq_one_letter_code
_entity_poly.pdbx_strand_id
1 'polypeptide(L)'
;MATVDFIPDKLNTRPVVWRGFTIEELGLTALAGLAIGFVLAIFIMPFTSWLAFPMLMILMPIPTAWLSGGWLMKYKRNKPDHYLWQRISLLRATLLTTGNRGCMAIGSYRFITTTRAWELRRTRHKGSL
;
A
#
# COMPACT_ATOMS: atom_id res chain seq x y z
N MET A 1 -26.65 29.36 10.15
CA MET A 1 -26.07 28.02 10.40
C MET A 1 -25.07 27.77 9.28
N ALA A 2 -23.79 27.64 9.60
CA ALA A 2 -22.76 27.42 8.58
C ALA A 2 -22.71 25.92 8.27
N THR A 3 -23.41 25.51 7.22
CA THR A 3 -23.32 24.16 6.66
C THR A 3 -22.02 24.09 5.89
N VAL A 4 -21.06 23.30 6.38
CA VAL A 4 -19.82 23.06 5.63
C VAL A 4 -20.18 22.15 4.46
N ASP A 5 -20.24 22.74 3.25
CA ASP A 5 -20.65 22.07 2.01
C ASP A 5 -19.62 21.06 1.47
N PHE A 6 -18.46 20.99 2.13
CA PHE A 6 -17.32 20.19 1.69
C PHE A 6 -16.87 19.23 2.77
N ILE A 7 -17.09 17.93 2.54
CA ILE A 7 -16.47 16.87 3.34
C ILE A 7 -14.96 16.86 3.04
N PRO A 8 -14.09 17.01 4.04
CA PRO A 8 -12.66 16.95 3.83
C PRO A 8 -12.25 15.54 3.44
N ASP A 9 -11.43 15.43 2.38
CA ASP A 9 -10.97 14.15 1.82
C ASP A 9 -10.20 13.28 2.84
N LYS A 10 -9.66 13.92 3.90
CA LYS A 10 -9.04 13.25 5.05
C LYS A 10 -10.01 12.35 5.82
N LEU A 11 -11.31 12.64 5.80
CA LEU A 11 -12.32 11.78 6.45
C LEU A 11 -12.48 10.43 5.73
N ASN A 12 -12.14 10.38 4.44
CA ASN A 12 -12.18 9.16 3.63
C ASN A 12 -10.84 8.38 3.65
N THR A 13 -9.81 8.91 4.32
CA THR A 13 -8.52 8.21 4.42
C THR A 13 -8.57 7.13 5.51
N ARG A 14 -8.08 5.94 5.17
CA ARG A 14 -8.04 4.82 6.11
C ARG A 14 -7.16 5.17 7.31
N PRO A 15 -7.62 4.89 8.55
CA PRO A 15 -6.87 5.25 9.74
C PRO A 15 -5.57 4.44 9.85
N VAL A 16 -4.54 5.08 10.39
CA VAL A 16 -3.30 4.41 10.80
C VAL A 16 -3.53 3.73 12.14
N VAL A 17 -3.19 2.43 12.23
CA VAL A 17 -3.41 1.62 13.44
C VAL A 17 -2.11 1.46 14.23
N TRP A 18 -1.00 1.15 13.55
CA TRP A 18 0.25 0.86 14.24
C TRP A 18 1.45 1.40 13.47
N ARG A 19 2.24 2.28 14.10
CA ARG A 19 3.53 2.78 13.57
C ARG A 19 3.47 3.33 12.13
N GLY A 20 2.30 3.85 11.73
CA GLY A 20 2.03 4.38 10.39
C GLY A 20 1.44 3.40 9.37
N PHE A 21 1.20 2.15 9.78
CA PHE A 21 0.49 1.14 9.00
C PHE A 21 -1.02 1.34 9.05
N THR A 22 -1.66 1.17 7.90
CA THR A 22 -3.10 0.87 7.85
C THR A 22 -3.34 -0.61 8.15
N ILE A 23 -4.60 -0.99 8.44
CA ILE A 23 -4.99 -2.40 8.72
C ILE A 23 -4.52 -3.35 7.61
N GLU A 24 -4.68 -2.94 6.35
CA GLU A 24 -4.34 -3.77 5.18
C GLU A 24 -2.82 -3.91 5.02
N GLU A 25 -2.07 -2.84 5.25
CA GLU A 25 -0.60 -2.87 5.18
C GLU A 25 -0.02 -3.73 6.32
N LEU A 26 -0.62 -3.68 7.51
CA LEU A 26 -0.25 -4.55 8.63
C LEU A 26 -0.58 -6.01 8.35
N GLY A 27 -1.76 -6.29 7.76
CA GLY A 27 -2.12 -7.63 7.32
C GLY A 27 -1.17 -8.19 6.26
N LEU A 28 -0.76 -7.37 5.29
CA LEU A 28 0.23 -7.75 4.27
C LEU A 28 1.61 -8.04 4.86
N THR A 29 2.08 -7.24 5.81
CA THR A 29 3.36 -7.49 6.47
C THR A 29 3.32 -8.71 7.38
N ALA A 30 2.20 -8.99 8.04
CA ALA A 30 2.00 -10.21 8.80
C ALA A 30 2.02 -11.45 7.88
N LEU A 31 1.34 -11.39 6.73
CA LEU A 31 1.35 -12.46 5.73
C LEU A 31 2.76 -12.69 5.16
N ALA A 32 3.49 -11.61 4.85
CA ALA A 32 4.88 -11.70 4.44
C ALA A 32 5.77 -12.33 5.52
N GLY A 33 5.58 -11.95 6.79
CA GLY A 33 6.29 -12.54 7.92
C GLY A 33 5.97 -14.03 8.11
N LEU A 34 4.73 -14.45 7.87
CA LEU A 34 4.34 -15.87 7.88
C LEU A 34 5.01 -16.63 6.72
N ALA A 35 5.07 -16.05 5.53
CA ALA A 35 5.77 -16.65 4.39
C ALA A 35 7.29 -16.78 4.65
N ILE A 36 7.90 -15.75 5.25
CA ILE A 36 9.30 -15.79 5.67
C ILE A 36 9.51 -16.87 6.73
N GLY A 37 8.61 -16.96 7.72
CA GLY A 37 8.67 -17.99 8.75
C GLY A 37 8.49 -19.40 8.20
N PHE A 38 7.65 -19.59 7.19
CA PHE A 38 7.51 -20.86 6.47
C PHE A 38 8.80 -21.27 5.74
N VAL A 39 9.42 -20.34 4.99
CA VAL A 39 10.68 -20.61 4.29
C VAL A 39 11.81 -20.91 5.28
N LEU A 40 11.91 -20.14 6.37
CA LEU A 40 12.89 -20.38 7.43
C LEU A 40 12.65 -21.71 8.13
N ALA A 41 11.38 -22.07 8.37
CA ALA A 41 11.03 -23.36 8.96
C ALA A 41 11.51 -24.53 8.11
N ILE A 42 11.34 -24.49 6.78
CA ILE A 42 11.85 -25.54 5.89
C ILE A 42 13.37 -25.71 6.03
N PHE A 43 14.10 -24.60 6.15
CA PHE A 43 15.56 -24.62 6.27
C PHE A 43 16.05 -25.10 7.65
N ILE A 44 15.30 -24.77 8.70
CA ILE A 44 15.64 -25.08 10.10
C ILE A 44 15.12 -26.46 10.54
N MET A 45 14.07 -26.96 9.88
CA MET A 45 13.44 -28.27 10.12
C MET A 45 14.43 -29.44 10.22
N PRO A 46 15.45 -29.60 9.33
CA PRO A 46 16.42 -30.69 9.46
C PRO A 46 17.24 -30.66 10.76
N PHE A 47 17.30 -29.52 11.45
CA PHE A 47 18.11 -29.35 12.67
C PHE A 47 17.31 -29.43 13.98
N THR A 48 16.00 -29.12 13.97
CA THR A 48 15.20 -28.94 15.22
C THR A 48 13.91 -29.75 15.29
N SER A 49 13.62 -30.57 14.28
CA SER A 49 12.37 -31.36 14.13
C SER A 49 11.13 -30.53 13.78
N TRP A 50 9.99 -31.22 13.60
CA TRP A 50 8.69 -30.66 13.17
C TRP A 50 8.17 -29.49 14.03
N LEU A 51 8.57 -29.42 15.30
CA LEU A 51 8.16 -28.34 16.22
C LEU A 51 8.60 -26.94 15.76
N ALA A 52 9.67 -26.84 14.96
CA ALA A 52 10.14 -25.57 14.44
C ALA A 52 9.10 -24.89 13.53
N PHE A 53 8.22 -25.67 12.91
CA PHE A 53 7.26 -25.18 11.92
C PHE A 53 6.22 -24.22 12.50
N PRO A 54 5.38 -24.61 13.50
CA PRO A 54 4.42 -23.68 14.10
C PRO A 54 5.10 -22.54 14.86
N MET A 55 6.24 -22.80 15.50
CA MET A 55 6.99 -21.78 16.25
C MET A 55 7.46 -20.64 15.35
N LEU A 56 8.14 -20.96 14.24
CA LEU A 56 8.67 -19.94 13.34
C LEU A 56 7.56 -19.21 12.57
N MET A 57 6.50 -19.90 12.16
CA MET A 57 5.36 -19.27 11.48
C MET A 57 4.61 -18.27 12.36
N ILE A 58 4.42 -18.57 13.65
CA ILE A 58 3.72 -17.67 14.58
C ILE A 58 4.64 -16.54 15.06
N LEU A 59 5.93 -16.82 15.24
CA LEU A 59 6.87 -15.84 15.79
C LEU A 59 7.32 -14.79 14.76
N MET A 60 7.53 -15.18 13.49
CA MET A 60 8.11 -14.32 12.45
C MET A 60 7.31 -13.07 12.04
N PRO A 61 5.96 -13.05 12.07
CA PRO A 61 5.20 -11.83 11.80
C PRO A 61 5.58 -10.63 12.68
N ILE A 62 5.95 -10.87 13.95
CA ILE A 62 6.28 -9.83 14.93
C ILE A 62 7.54 -9.02 14.53
N PRO A 63 8.73 -9.64 14.36
CA PRO A 63 9.94 -8.91 13.95
C PRO A 63 9.77 -8.32 12.54
N THR A 64 9.05 -9.00 11.65
CA THR A 64 8.81 -8.52 10.28
C THR A 64 8.00 -7.23 10.28
N ALA A 65 6.93 -7.14 11.06
CA ALA A 65 6.13 -5.92 11.22
C ALA A 65 6.98 -4.79 11.83
N TRP A 66 7.81 -5.10 12.82
CA TRP A 66 8.64 -4.11 13.51
C TRP A 66 9.71 -3.47 12.60
N LEU A 67 10.40 -4.31 11.82
CA LEU A 67 11.40 -3.85 10.85
C LEU A 67 10.76 -3.08 9.69
N SER A 68 9.64 -3.60 9.16
CA SER A 68 8.96 -3.00 8.01
C SER A 68 8.33 -1.65 8.34
N GLY A 69 7.90 -1.39 9.58
CA GLY A 69 7.27 -0.11 9.95
C GLY A 69 8.18 1.10 9.71
N GLY A 70 9.47 1.00 10.07
CA GLY A 70 10.43 2.07 9.80
C GLY A 70 10.70 2.28 8.32
N TRP A 71 10.75 1.19 7.55
CA TRP A 71 10.99 1.23 6.11
C TRP A 71 9.80 1.78 5.34
N LEU A 72 8.58 1.36 5.69
CA LEU A 72 7.35 1.82 5.06
C LEU A 72 7.09 3.31 5.30
N MET A 73 7.40 3.81 6.49
CA MET A 73 7.29 5.24 6.80
C MET A 73 8.24 6.09 5.94
N LYS A 74 9.47 5.61 5.70
CA LYS A 74 10.40 6.26 4.77
C LYS A 74 9.89 6.18 3.33
N TYR A 75 9.34 5.05 2.93
CA TYR A 75 8.80 4.83 1.59
C TYR A 75 7.55 5.67 1.29
N LYS A 76 6.66 5.85 2.27
CA LYS A 76 5.45 6.69 2.17
C LYS A 76 5.75 8.20 2.24
N ARG A 77 7.00 8.61 2.51
CA ARG A 77 7.36 10.04 2.61
C ARG A 77 7.20 10.72 1.24
N ASN A 78 6.47 11.84 1.20
CA ASN A 78 6.17 12.63 0.00
C ASN A 78 5.38 11.88 -1.09
N LYS A 79 4.68 10.79 -0.75
CA LYS A 79 3.80 10.06 -1.68
C LYS A 79 2.33 10.35 -1.37
N PRO A 80 1.44 10.35 -2.37
CA PRO A 80 0.01 10.56 -2.16
C PRO A 80 -0.62 9.44 -1.33
N ASP A 81 -1.74 9.75 -0.68
CA ASP A 81 -2.55 8.78 0.06
C ASP A 81 -2.97 7.63 -0.89
N HIS A 82 -2.99 6.38 -0.41
CA HIS A 82 -3.28 5.14 -1.20
C HIS A 82 -2.26 4.70 -2.27
N TYR A 83 -1.07 5.31 -2.33
CA TYR A 83 -0.05 4.96 -3.34
C TYR A 83 0.33 3.47 -3.42
N LEU A 84 0.46 2.78 -2.28
CA LEU A 84 0.84 1.36 -2.24
C LEU A 84 -0.22 0.47 -2.90
N TRP A 85 -1.49 0.74 -2.64
CA TRP A 85 -2.58 -0.04 -3.20
C TRP A 85 -2.74 0.21 -4.71
N GLN A 86 -2.56 1.45 -5.15
CA GLN A 86 -2.48 1.80 -6.57
C GLN A 86 -1.33 1.06 -7.27
N ARG A 87 -0.19 0.90 -6.61
CA ARG A 87 0.96 0.20 -7.19
C ARG A 87 0.77 -1.31 -7.22
N ILE A 88 0.19 -1.92 -6.18
CA ILE A 88 -0.14 -3.34 -6.14
C ILE A 88 -1.17 -3.69 -7.21
N SER A 89 -2.19 -2.86 -7.37
CA SER A 89 -3.16 -3.03 -8.44
C SER A 89 -2.45 -2.95 -9.80
N LEU A 90 -1.71 -1.88 -10.10
CA LEU A 90 -0.97 -1.77 -11.37
C LEU A 90 -0.04 -2.97 -11.64
N LEU A 91 0.66 -3.46 -10.62
CA LEU A 91 1.50 -4.65 -10.72
C LEU A 91 0.67 -5.91 -11.03
N ARG A 92 -0.45 -6.12 -10.34
CA ARG A 92 -1.38 -7.23 -10.62
C ARG A 92 -1.90 -7.14 -12.05
N ALA A 93 -2.27 -5.96 -12.53
CA ALA A 93 -2.71 -5.76 -13.91
C ALA A 93 -1.62 -6.14 -14.92
N THR A 94 -0.39 -5.73 -14.64
CA THR A 94 0.75 -5.98 -15.53
C THR A 94 1.12 -7.47 -15.53
N LEU A 95 1.17 -8.10 -14.36
CA LEU A 95 1.59 -9.50 -14.20
C LEU A 95 0.52 -10.51 -14.65
N LEU A 96 -0.75 -10.24 -14.35
CA LEU A 96 -1.87 -11.13 -14.70
C LEU A 96 -2.27 -11.01 -16.19
N THR A 97 -1.90 -9.92 -16.86
CA THR A 97 -2.16 -9.70 -18.30
C THR A 97 -0.94 -10.09 -19.14
N THR A 98 -0.52 -11.35 -19.04
CA THR A 98 0.50 -11.93 -19.92
C THR A 98 -0.18 -12.46 -21.18
N GLY A 99 -0.51 -11.57 -22.10
CA GLY A 99 -1.12 -11.97 -23.37
C GLY A 99 -1.74 -10.81 -24.13
N ASN A 100 -0.93 -10.20 -25.00
CA ASN A 100 -1.33 -9.35 -26.12
C ASN A 100 -2.12 -8.06 -25.77
N ARG A 101 -1.47 -6.91 -26.02
CA ARG A 101 -2.07 -5.59 -26.30
C ARG A 101 -3.41 -5.29 -25.61
N GLY A 102 -3.32 -4.68 -24.43
CA GLY A 102 -4.30 -3.69 -23.99
C GLY A 102 -5.76 -4.13 -23.97
N CYS A 103 -6.10 -5.18 -23.24
CA CYS A 103 -7.50 -5.53 -23.01
C CYS A 103 -7.73 -5.86 -21.53
N MET A 104 -8.00 -4.81 -20.73
CA MET A 104 -9.25 -4.72 -19.97
C MET A 104 -9.78 -6.04 -19.37
N ALA A 105 -8.99 -6.73 -18.55
CA ALA A 105 -9.47 -7.90 -17.81
C ALA A 105 -8.99 -7.81 -16.37
N ILE A 106 -9.96 -7.67 -15.46
CA ILE A 106 -9.84 -7.53 -14.00
C ILE A 106 -9.57 -6.07 -13.55
N GLY A 107 -10.65 -5.30 -13.50
CA GLY A 107 -10.77 -4.18 -12.56
C GLY A 107 -10.10 -2.87 -13.00
N SER A 108 -10.59 -2.29 -14.10
CA SER A 108 -10.79 -0.84 -14.26
C SER A 108 -9.76 0.11 -13.62
N TYR A 109 -8.56 0.25 -14.20
CA TYR A 109 -7.64 1.39 -13.95
C TYR A 109 -8.16 2.73 -14.51
N ARG A 110 -9.48 2.85 -14.72
CA ARG A 110 -10.10 4.02 -15.33
C ARG A 110 -10.33 5.17 -14.32
N PHE A 111 -9.69 5.13 -13.16
CA PHE A 111 -9.83 6.13 -12.09
C PHE A 111 -8.64 7.10 -11.97
N ILE A 112 -7.83 7.25 -13.00
CA ILE A 112 -6.96 8.44 -13.13
C ILE A 112 -7.57 9.36 -14.20
N THR A 113 -8.76 9.89 -13.90
CA THR A 113 -9.18 11.16 -14.49
C THR A 113 -8.32 12.24 -13.85
N THR A 114 -7.26 12.66 -14.55
CA THR A 114 -6.59 13.93 -14.26
C THR A 114 -7.52 15.08 -14.67
N THR A 115 -8.67 15.20 -14.01
CA THR A 115 -9.56 16.34 -14.25
C THR A 115 -8.92 17.56 -13.59
N ARG A 116 -8.08 18.26 -14.34
CA ARG A 116 -7.52 19.58 -13.99
C ARG A 116 -8.55 20.71 -14.07
N ALA A 117 -9.85 20.39 -14.01
CA ALA A 117 -10.93 21.38 -14.12
C ALA A 117 -10.87 22.43 -12.99
N TRP A 118 -10.19 22.12 -11.88
CA TRP A 118 -10.03 23.00 -10.72
C TRP A 118 -8.61 23.55 -10.56
N GLU A 119 -7.72 23.36 -11.54
CA GLU A 119 -6.38 23.95 -11.50
C GLU A 119 -6.50 25.47 -11.74
N LEU A 120 -6.69 26.23 -10.65
CA LEU A 120 -6.69 27.69 -10.65
C LEU A 120 -5.31 28.20 -11.07
N ARG A 121 -5.09 28.33 -12.38
CA ARG A 121 -3.94 29.05 -12.92
C ARG A 121 -4.08 30.52 -12.51
N ARG A 122 -3.25 31.00 -11.58
CA ARG A 122 -3.12 32.45 -11.35
C ARG A 122 -2.63 33.09 -12.65
N THR A 123 -3.54 33.68 -13.41
CA THR A 123 -3.19 34.59 -14.49
C THR A 123 -2.57 35.82 -13.86
N ARG A 124 -1.23 35.96 -13.90
CA ARG A 124 -0.60 37.25 -13.60
C ARG A 124 -1.12 38.25 -14.63
N HIS A 125 -1.96 39.17 -14.20
CA HIS A 125 -2.23 40.38 -14.96
C HIS A 125 -0.93 41.20 -14.94
N LYS A 126 -0.15 41.16 -16.03
CA LYS A 126 0.91 42.15 -16.26
C LYS A 126 0.20 43.48 -16.50
N GLY A 127 0.13 44.33 -15.47
CA GLY A 127 -0.13 45.74 -15.70
C GLY A 127 1.04 46.31 -16.51
N SER A 128 0.78 46.72 -17.75
CA SER A 128 1.65 47.65 -18.47
C SER A 128 1.37 49.03 -17.91
N LEU A 129 2.37 49.61 -17.25
CA LEU A 129 2.52 51.06 -17.14
C LEU A 129 3.19 51.57 -18.42
#